data_AF-A0A2U3EF62-F1
#
_entry.id   AF-A0A2U3EF62-F1
#
_cell.length_a   1.000
_cell.length_b   1.000
_cell.length_c   1.000
_cell.angle_alpha   90.00
_cell.angle_beta   90.00
_cell.angle_gamma   90.00
#
_symmetry.space_group_name_H-M   'P 1'
#
loop_
_entity.id
_entity.type
_entity.pdbx_description
1 polymer ?
#
loop_
_entity_poly.entity_id
_entity_poly.type
_entity_poly.pdbx_seq_one_letter_code
_entity_poly.pdbx_strand_id
1 'polypeptide(L)'
;MVKQKIPTQPTILHDLSGLLELRILDVIQQAQGRGGGQRSNVYVVEARRSVQSTARKSSRPRDHIQQGRAWVLKTFPPGALNDDLFRRELGANAELERSNASPSPAEAVDNFFQPPDVTDRRWWPKCFGTLCFPRTNIDEGRNWFSTGSQRHDTTHRCLLFEYIPNLKPLTNDLIDDRVATGFKNIVAKLHALNVVHNDHVDRSAWPEIRFGNVFIRPDPDTGLNEPFILDFNRARVVGDSPRDETLKEEERTWLDDLLTRVLAGKLAVDHIPREVQKLLKS
;
A
#
# COMPACT_ATOMS: atom_id res chain seq x y z
N MET A 1 24.65 10.30 33.93
CA MET A 1 23.44 10.08 33.10
C MET A 1 23.73 8.97 32.11
N VAL A 2 23.22 7.78 32.35
CA VAL A 2 23.30 6.66 31.40
C VAL A 2 22.23 6.91 30.35
N LYS A 3 22.62 7.16 29.09
CA LYS A 3 21.70 7.14 27.95
C LYS A 3 21.21 5.70 27.81
N GLN A 4 19.99 5.41 28.26
CA GLN A 4 19.30 4.19 27.88
C GLN A 4 19.19 4.20 26.35
N LYS A 5 19.97 3.33 25.69
CA LYS A 5 19.71 2.94 24.32
C LYS A 5 18.34 2.28 24.33
N ILE A 6 17.33 3.00 23.83
CA ILE A 6 16.08 2.38 23.40
C ILE A 6 16.52 1.30 22.40
N PRO A 7 16.20 0.02 22.63
CA PRO A 7 16.48 -1.00 21.64
C PRO A 7 15.72 -0.60 20.37
N THR A 8 16.46 -0.22 19.33
CA THR A 8 15.92 -0.04 17.99
C THR A 8 15.26 -1.36 17.62
N GLN A 9 13.93 -1.36 17.57
CA GLN A 9 13.18 -2.51 17.09
C GLN A 9 13.79 -2.94 15.73
N PRO A 10 13.92 -4.25 15.46
CA PRO A 10 14.43 -4.71 14.19
C PRO A 10 13.60 -4.07 13.07
N THR A 11 14.28 -3.50 12.07
CA THR A 11 13.63 -2.91 10.91
C THR A 11 12.89 -4.03 10.17
N ILE A 12 11.56 -4.05 10.29
CA ILE A 12 10.69 -5.12 9.74
C ILE A 12 10.72 -5.12 8.21
N LEU A 13 10.71 -3.94 7.60
CA LEU A 13 10.80 -3.73 6.16
C LEU A 13 12.20 -3.23 5.77
N HIS A 14 12.94 -4.06 5.05
CA HIS A 14 14.33 -3.80 4.70
C HIS A 14 14.47 -2.81 3.54
N ASP A 15 15.59 -2.10 3.51
CA ASP A 15 16.04 -1.38 2.33
C ASP A 15 16.65 -2.38 1.34
N LEU A 16 16.03 -2.51 0.18
CA LEU A 16 16.44 -3.43 -0.89
C LEU A 16 17.31 -2.73 -1.94
N SER A 17 17.68 -1.47 -1.68
CA SER A 17 18.47 -0.65 -2.59
C SER A 17 19.84 -1.24 -2.86
N GLY A 18 20.27 -1.23 -4.12
CA GLY A 18 21.51 -1.86 -4.58
C GLY A 18 21.45 -3.40 -4.68
N LEU A 19 20.42 -4.04 -4.12
CA LEU A 19 20.21 -5.49 -4.23
C LEU A 19 19.36 -5.86 -5.44
N LEU A 20 18.54 -4.92 -5.92
CA LEU A 20 17.63 -5.10 -7.05
C LEU A 20 17.96 -4.12 -8.19
N GLU A 21 17.79 -4.62 -9.41
CA GLU A 21 17.62 -3.81 -10.61
C GLU A 21 16.16 -3.92 -11.07
N LEU A 22 15.60 -2.80 -11.52
CA LEU A 22 14.21 -2.73 -11.93
C LEU A 22 14.09 -2.29 -13.40
N ARG A 23 12.97 -2.62 -14.02
CA ARG A 23 12.56 -2.14 -15.36
C ARG A 23 11.11 -1.73 -15.29
N ILE A 24 10.78 -0.49 -15.66
CA ILE A 24 9.38 -0.04 -15.71
C ILE A 24 8.70 -0.72 -16.89
N LEU A 25 7.57 -1.38 -16.62
CA LEU A 25 6.71 -2.00 -17.63
C LEU A 25 5.54 -1.09 -18.00
N ASP A 26 4.97 -0.41 -17.01
CA ASP A 26 3.79 0.43 -17.19
C ASP A 26 3.71 1.54 -16.12
N VAL A 27 2.96 2.60 -16.41
CA VAL A 27 2.73 3.75 -15.53
C VAL A 27 1.26 3.77 -15.13
N ILE A 28 0.96 3.36 -13.89
CA ILE A 28 -0.42 3.34 -13.36
C ILE A 28 -0.86 4.75 -12.96
N GLN A 29 0.04 5.49 -12.29
CA GLN A 29 -0.23 6.84 -11.83
C GLN A 29 1.02 7.69 -11.93
N GLN A 30 0.92 8.81 -12.65
CA GLN A 30 1.95 9.84 -12.67
C GLN A 30 1.34 11.16 -12.20
N ALA A 31 1.91 11.75 -11.17
CA ALA A 31 1.51 13.08 -10.74
C ALA A 31 1.94 14.10 -11.82
N GLN A 32 1.03 14.47 -12.72
CA GLN A 32 1.27 15.57 -13.66
C GLN A 32 1.02 16.93 -12.99
N GLY A 33 2.00 17.83 -13.09
CA GLY A 33 1.73 19.26 -13.28
C GLY A 33 1.95 20.22 -12.11
N ARG A 34 2.65 21.31 -12.46
CA ARG A 34 2.86 22.60 -11.77
C ARG A 34 1.64 23.06 -10.94
N GLY A 35 1.82 23.27 -9.64
CA GLY A 35 0.91 24.12 -8.83
C GLY A 35 0.20 23.47 -7.64
N GLY A 36 0.32 22.17 -7.42
CA GLY A 36 -0.15 21.48 -6.22
C GLY A 36 0.79 20.33 -5.89
N GLY A 37 1.06 20.07 -4.60
CA GLY A 37 2.09 19.12 -4.16
C GLY A 37 2.05 17.80 -4.94
N GLN A 38 3.19 17.40 -5.52
CA GLN A 38 3.29 16.18 -6.32
C GLN A 38 2.80 14.99 -5.49
N ARG A 39 1.72 14.32 -5.91
CA ARG A 39 1.27 13.05 -5.32
C ARG A 39 2.31 11.95 -5.58
N SER A 40 2.20 10.81 -4.89
CA SER A 40 3.01 9.63 -5.19
C SER A 40 2.79 9.15 -6.63
N ASN A 41 3.81 8.60 -7.27
CA ASN A 41 3.66 7.90 -8.55
C ASN A 41 3.61 6.39 -8.34
N VAL A 42 2.94 5.68 -9.22
CA VAL A 42 2.78 4.22 -9.16
C VAL A 42 3.12 3.62 -10.52
N TYR A 43 4.01 2.63 -10.51
CA TYR A 43 4.50 1.94 -11.70
C TYR A 43 4.32 0.44 -11.58
N VAL A 44 4.06 -0.23 -12.69
CA VAL A 44 4.32 -1.67 -12.80
C VAL A 44 5.77 -1.84 -13.19
N VAL A 45 6.50 -2.69 -12.48
CA VAL A 45 7.91 -2.96 -12.73
C VAL A 45 8.17 -4.44 -12.87
N GLU A 46 9.22 -4.77 -13.60
CA GLU A 46 9.98 -5.99 -13.47
C GLU A 46 11.20 -5.75 -12.56
N ALA A 47 11.70 -6.81 -11.93
CA ALA A 47 12.79 -6.81 -10.99
C ALA A 47 13.70 -8.01 -11.23
N ARG A 48 15.00 -7.80 -11.08
CA ARG A 48 16.01 -8.86 -11.04
C ARG A 48 17.05 -8.54 -9.98
N ARG A 49 17.83 -9.54 -9.57
CA ARG A 49 18.95 -9.32 -8.66
C ARG A 49 20.02 -8.46 -9.33
N SER A 50 20.57 -7.52 -8.57
CA SER A 50 21.71 -6.71 -8.99
C SER A 50 22.94 -7.58 -9.24
N VAL A 51 23.66 -7.31 -10.34
CA VAL A 51 24.87 -8.06 -10.70
C VAL A 51 25.98 -7.86 -9.64
N GLN A 52 26.03 -6.70 -8.99
CA GLN A 52 27.02 -6.38 -7.95
C GLN A 52 26.80 -7.15 -6.64
N SER A 53 25.57 -7.56 -6.30
CA SER A 53 25.28 -8.33 -5.07
C SER A 53 25.74 -9.79 -5.17
N THR A 54 25.94 -10.30 -6.40
CA THR A 54 26.33 -11.70 -6.65
C THR A 54 27.82 -12.00 -6.44
N ALA A 55 28.65 -11.00 -6.13
CA ALA A 55 30.10 -11.18 -5.91
C ALA A 55 30.45 -11.70 -4.50
N ARG A 56 29.49 -11.78 -3.57
CA ARG A 56 29.72 -12.31 -2.21
C ARG A 56 28.93 -13.60 -1.99
N LYS A 57 29.62 -14.72 -2.23
CA LYS A 57 29.32 -16.09 -1.73
C LYS A 57 27.86 -16.55 -1.80
N SER A 58 27.41 -17.06 -2.95
CA SER A 58 26.45 -18.17 -2.94
C SER A 58 26.74 -19.14 -4.09
N SER A 59 26.93 -20.40 -3.73
CA SER A 59 27.22 -21.54 -4.60
C SER A 59 25.94 -22.27 -4.97
N ARG A 60 24.92 -21.55 -5.45
CA ARG A 60 23.73 -22.16 -6.05
C ARG A 60 23.58 -21.69 -7.50
N PRO A 61 23.30 -22.59 -8.46
CA PRO A 61 23.16 -22.24 -9.87
C PRO A 61 22.07 -21.18 -10.08
N ARG A 62 22.34 -20.26 -11.00
CA ARG A 62 21.57 -19.06 -11.33
C ARG A 62 20.56 -19.33 -12.45
N ASP A 63 19.53 -20.15 -12.24
CA ASP A 63 18.61 -20.50 -13.34
C ASP A 63 17.11 -20.37 -13.04
N HIS A 64 16.74 -19.63 -11.99
CA HIS A 64 15.35 -19.20 -11.78
C HIS A 64 15.27 -17.68 -11.75
N ILE A 65 15.74 -17.03 -12.81
CA ILE A 65 15.25 -15.69 -13.11
C ILE A 65 13.80 -15.91 -13.52
N GLN A 66 12.84 -15.64 -12.62
CA GLN A 66 11.44 -15.46 -12.99
C GLN A 66 11.34 -14.21 -13.86
N GLN A 67 11.84 -14.29 -15.10
CA GLN A 67 11.65 -13.27 -16.11
C GLN A 67 10.13 -13.13 -16.32
N GLY A 68 9.62 -11.91 -16.25
CA GLY A 68 8.21 -11.60 -16.56
C GLY A 68 7.23 -11.58 -15.39
N ARG A 69 7.65 -11.72 -14.12
CA ARG A 69 6.75 -11.39 -12.99
C ARG A 69 6.63 -9.86 -12.87
N ALA A 70 5.44 -9.37 -12.61
CA ALA A 70 5.17 -7.96 -12.38
C ALA A 70 5.12 -7.65 -10.88
N TRP A 71 5.57 -6.45 -10.52
CA TRP A 71 5.50 -5.89 -9.17
C TRP A 71 5.02 -4.44 -9.25
N VAL A 72 4.61 -3.86 -8.12
CA VAL A 72 4.20 -2.45 -8.05
C VAL A 72 5.26 -1.64 -7.33
N LEU A 73 5.76 -0.59 -7.97
CA LEU A 73 6.66 0.38 -7.37
C LEU A 73 5.89 1.68 -7.10
N LYS A 74 5.70 2.02 -5.82
CA LYS A 74 5.16 3.33 -5.42
C LYS A 74 6.31 4.26 -5.06
N THR A 75 6.38 5.41 -5.70
CA THR A 75 7.45 6.40 -5.49
C THR A 75 6.89 7.67 -4.85
N PHE A 76 7.66 8.25 -3.95
CA PHE A 76 7.34 9.45 -3.20
C PHE A 76 8.36 10.53 -3.57
N PRO A 77 7.98 11.52 -4.39
CA PRO A 77 8.87 12.61 -4.77
C PRO A 77 9.37 13.40 -3.56
N PRO A 78 10.57 14.00 -3.60
CA PRO A 78 11.09 14.79 -2.48
C PRO A 78 10.13 15.92 -2.06
N GLY A 79 9.92 16.06 -0.76
CA GLY A 79 9.09 17.12 -0.17
C GLY A 79 8.44 16.69 1.13
N ALA A 80 8.19 17.66 2.03
CA ALA A 80 7.66 17.38 3.37
C ALA A 80 6.35 16.57 3.36
N LEU A 81 5.42 16.92 2.46
CA LEU A 81 4.16 16.19 2.31
C LEU A 81 4.38 14.71 1.95
N ASN A 82 5.24 14.44 0.96
CA ASN A 82 5.51 13.08 0.50
C ASN A 82 6.36 12.28 1.48
N ASP A 83 7.26 12.93 2.21
CA ASP A 83 7.98 12.32 3.33
C ASP A 83 7.01 11.88 4.43
N ASP A 84 5.96 12.65 4.71
CA ASP A 84 4.92 12.28 5.67
C ASP A 84 4.07 11.11 5.17
N LEU A 85 3.64 11.14 3.90
CA LEU A 85 2.89 10.03 3.28
C LEU A 85 3.71 8.74 3.25
N PHE A 86 4.98 8.81 2.86
CA PHE A 86 5.90 7.68 2.87
C PHE A 86 6.05 7.09 4.29
N ARG A 87 6.24 7.94 5.31
CA ARG A 87 6.40 7.47 6.70
C ARG A 87 5.14 6.77 7.22
N ARG A 88 3.96 7.29 6.90
CA ARG A 88 2.68 6.66 7.28
C ARG A 88 2.51 5.30 6.60
N GLU A 89 2.72 5.24 5.30
CA GLU A 89 2.57 4.00 4.54
C GLU A 89 3.60 2.95 4.94
N LEU A 90 4.86 3.35 5.14
CA LEU A 90 5.91 2.47 5.65
C LEU A 90 5.56 1.94 7.04
N GLY A 91 5.09 2.80 7.95
CA GLY A 91 4.71 2.42 9.30
C GLY A 91 3.56 1.40 9.30
N ALA A 92 2.50 1.67 8.55
CA ALA A 92 1.37 0.76 8.43
C ALA A 92 1.80 -0.59 7.84
N ASN A 93 2.54 -0.60 6.73
CA ASN A 93 3.01 -1.85 6.12
C ASN A 93 3.98 -2.62 7.02
N ALA A 94 4.80 -1.94 7.83
CA ALA A 94 5.66 -2.61 8.80
C ALA A 94 4.84 -3.35 9.86
N GLU A 95 3.71 -2.80 10.30
CA GLU A 95 2.81 -3.52 11.22
C GLU A 95 2.12 -4.71 10.55
N LEU A 96 1.62 -4.52 9.32
CA LEU A 96 0.96 -5.58 8.56
C LEU A 96 1.89 -6.77 8.25
N GLU A 97 3.20 -6.50 8.09
CA GLU A 97 4.22 -7.52 7.82
C GLU A 97 4.96 -8.00 9.07
N ARG A 98 4.63 -7.50 10.27
CA ARG A 98 5.41 -7.76 11.50
C ARG A 98 5.61 -9.24 11.78
N SER A 99 4.59 -10.07 11.59
CA SER A 99 4.66 -11.52 11.81
C SER A 99 5.46 -12.27 10.73
N ASN A 100 5.67 -11.63 9.57
CA ASN A 100 6.34 -12.19 8.40
C ASN A 100 7.68 -11.47 8.11
N ALA A 101 8.20 -10.75 9.10
CA ALA A 101 9.41 -9.95 8.98
C ALA A 101 10.60 -10.84 8.59
N SER A 102 11.29 -10.49 7.50
CA SER A 102 12.55 -11.14 7.16
C SER A 102 13.63 -10.68 8.13
N PRO A 103 14.59 -11.52 8.55
CA PRO A 103 15.62 -11.12 9.52
C PRO A 103 16.76 -10.30 8.88
N SER A 104 16.89 -10.31 7.56
CA SER A 104 17.92 -9.54 6.84
C SER A 104 17.45 -9.05 5.47
N PRO A 105 18.08 -8.01 4.89
CA PRO A 105 17.79 -7.56 3.53
C PRO A 105 18.02 -8.65 2.47
N ALA A 106 19.02 -9.51 2.66
CA ALA A 106 19.31 -10.61 1.73
C ALA A 106 18.16 -11.64 1.71
N GLU A 107 17.67 -12.03 2.89
CA GLU A 107 16.52 -12.92 3.02
C GLU A 107 15.22 -12.28 2.51
N ALA A 108 15.06 -10.97 2.69
CA ALA A 108 13.93 -10.24 2.11
C ALA A 108 13.94 -10.30 0.57
N VAL A 109 15.12 -10.18 -0.07
CA VAL A 109 15.26 -10.37 -1.53
C VAL A 109 15.03 -11.82 -1.93
N ASP A 110 15.47 -12.79 -1.13
CA ASP A 110 15.19 -14.21 -1.40
C ASP A 110 13.69 -14.48 -1.38
N ASN A 111 13.00 -14.03 -0.33
CA ASN A 111 11.55 -14.15 -0.18
C ASN A 111 10.77 -13.40 -1.27
N PHE A 112 11.29 -12.26 -1.74
CA PHE A 112 10.70 -11.51 -2.86
C PHE A 112 10.64 -12.31 -4.17
N PHE A 113 11.65 -13.14 -4.45
CA PHE A 113 11.70 -13.98 -5.66
C PHE A 113 11.07 -15.36 -5.49
N GLN A 114 10.60 -15.72 -4.29
CA GLN A 114 9.87 -16.96 -4.10
C GLN A 114 8.49 -16.90 -4.78
N PRO A 115 7.96 -18.04 -5.26
CA PRO A 115 6.57 -18.14 -5.69
C PRO A 115 5.63 -17.61 -4.59
N PRO A 116 4.51 -16.97 -4.95
CA PRO A 116 3.53 -16.55 -3.96
C PRO A 116 3.01 -17.76 -3.19
N ASP A 117 2.91 -17.63 -1.87
CA ASP A 117 2.26 -18.64 -1.04
C ASP A 117 0.76 -18.57 -1.28
N VAL A 118 0.21 -19.58 -1.96
CA VAL A 118 -1.21 -19.67 -2.28
C VAL A 118 -2.10 -19.80 -1.03
N THR A 119 -1.52 -20.13 0.13
CA THR A 119 -2.25 -20.23 1.40
C THR A 119 -2.31 -18.90 2.15
N ASP A 120 -1.41 -17.95 1.85
CA ASP A 120 -1.35 -16.62 2.46
C ASP A 120 -2.29 -15.64 1.74
N ARG A 121 -3.60 -15.90 1.87
CA ARG A 121 -4.64 -15.08 1.25
C ARG A 121 -4.88 -13.79 2.04
N ARG A 122 -4.17 -12.73 1.66
CA ARG A 122 -4.28 -11.40 2.27
C ARG A 122 -5.40 -10.56 1.65
N TRP A 123 -5.82 -9.50 2.36
CA TRP A 123 -6.79 -8.51 1.89
C TRP A 123 -6.15 -7.17 1.49
N TRP A 124 -4.83 -7.13 1.40
CA TRP A 124 -4.00 -5.99 0.99
C TRP A 124 -2.71 -6.55 0.35
N PRO A 125 -1.99 -5.76 -0.47
CA PRO A 125 -0.80 -6.24 -1.15
C PRO A 125 0.35 -6.39 -0.14
N LYS A 126 1.16 -7.44 -0.31
CA LYS A 126 2.40 -7.59 0.46
C LYS A 126 3.37 -6.46 0.14
N CYS A 127 3.95 -5.84 1.18
CA CYS A 127 5.06 -4.89 1.02
C CYS A 127 6.39 -5.62 1.23
N PHE A 128 7.24 -5.63 0.21
CA PHE A 128 8.51 -6.35 0.24
C PHE A 128 9.64 -5.54 0.88
N GLY A 129 9.55 -4.22 0.86
CA GLY A 129 10.56 -3.35 1.45
C GLY A 129 10.60 -1.97 0.83
N THR A 130 11.64 -1.24 1.20
CA THR A 130 11.92 0.12 0.72
C THR A 130 12.99 0.11 -0.37
N LEU A 131 12.96 1.13 -1.22
CA LEU A 131 13.95 1.35 -2.27
C LEU A 131 14.22 2.85 -2.45
N CYS A 132 15.39 3.19 -2.97
CA CYS A 132 15.69 4.53 -3.50
C CYS A 132 15.69 4.51 -5.03
N PHE A 133 14.92 5.42 -5.63
CA PHE A 133 14.74 5.53 -7.07
C PHE A 133 15.31 6.87 -7.59
N PRO A 134 16.33 6.87 -8.47
CA PRO A 134 16.90 8.11 -9.01
C PRO A 134 15.93 8.79 -9.99
N ARG A 135 15.69 10.09 -9.81
CA ARG A 135 14.75 10.89 -10.62
C ARG A 135 15.08 10.93 -12.12
N THR A 136 16.35 10.70 -12.49
CA THR A 136 16.85 10.81 -13.87
C THR A 136 16.55 9.60 -14.76
N ASN A 137 16.02 8.49 -14.21
CA ASN A 137 15.93 7.21 -14.92
C ASN A 137 14.49 6.81 -15.32
N ILE A 138 13.53 7.75 -15.33
CA ILE A 138 12.16 7.48 -15.82
C ILE A 138 12.13 7.60 -17.35
N ASP A 139 12.99 6.86 -18.04
CA ASP A 139 12.79 6.60 -19.47
C ASP A 139 11.95 5.34 -19.58
N GLU A 140 10.67 5.55 -19.90
CA GLU A 140 9.66 4.52 -20.02
C GLU A 140 10.15 3.36 -20.93
N GLY A 141 10.29 2.17 -20.32
CA GLY A 141 10.12 0.91 -21.03
C GLY A 141 11.33 0.24 -21.68
N ARG A 142 12.60 0.67 -21.52
CA ARG A 142 13.71 0.00 -22.26
C ARG A 142 14.89 -0.50 -21.45
N ASN A 143 15.28 0.13 -20.35
CA ASN A 143 16.53 -0.22 -19.67
C ASN A 143 16.30 -0.71 -18.23
N TRP A 144 17.08 -1.72 -17.85
CA TRP A 144 17.26 -2.07 -16.44
C TRP A 144 18.02 -0.94 -15.76
N PHE A 145 17.53 -0.49 -14.61
CA PHE A 145 18.22 0.51 -13.80
C PHE A 145 18.48 -0.04 -12.40
N SER A 146 19.65 0.31 -11.88
CA SER A 146 20.03 -0.01 -10.51
C SER A 146 19.25 0.88 -9.54
N THR A 147 18.75 0.27 -8.47
CA THR A 147 18.22 1.02 -7.32
C THR A 147 19.40 1.65 -6.59
N GLY A 148 19.31 2.94 -6.27
CA GLY A 148 20.47 3.71 -5.79
C GLY A 148 20.86 3.32 -4.37
N SER A 149 22.16 3.16 -4.06
CA SER A 149 22.63 2.70 -2.74
C SER A 149 22.50 3.73 -1.61
N GLN A 150 22.19 4.99 -1.91
CA GLN A 150 22.05 6.06 -0.92
C GLN A 150 20.98 7.09 -1.31
N ARG A 151 20.33 7.64 -0.28
CA ARG A 151 19.45 8.81 -0.39
C ARG A 151 20.27 10.02 -0.82
N HIS A 152 19.91 10.60 -1.95
CA HIS A 152 20.39 11.91 -2.38
C HIS A 152 19.20 12.86 -2.53
N ASP A 153 19.45 14.16 -2.60
CA ASP A 153 18.40 15.18 -2.80
C ASP A 153 17.59 14.97 -4.09
N THR A 154 18.09 14.11 -4.98
CA THR A 154 17.52 13.75 -6.28
C THR A 154 16.88 12.36 -6.34
N THR A 155 16.83 11.62 -5.23
CA THR A 155 16.23 10.28 -5.18
C THR A 155 14.83 10.30 -4.57
N HIS A 156 13.88 9.62 -5.20
CA HIS A 156 12.57 9.34 -4.63
C HIS A 156 12.70 8.18 -3.63
N ARG A 157 11.95 8.27 -2.52
CA ARG A 157 11.75 7.11 -1.65
C ARG A 157 10.69 6.22 -2.27
N CYS A 158 10.80 4.92 -2.10
CA CYS A 158 9.86 3.99 -2.71
C CYS A 158 9.50 2.84 -1.79
N LEU A 159 8.33 2.27 -2.07
CA LEU A 159 7.85 1.02 -1.52
C LEU A 159 7.61 0.06 -2.68
N LEU A 160 8.06 -1.18 -2.50
CA LEU A 160 7.88 -2.25 -3.48
C LEU A 160 6.81 -3.21 -2.99
N PHE A 161 5.77 -3.39 -3.79
CA PHE A 161 4.58 -4.16 -3.46
C PHE A 161 4.35 -5.32 -4.42
N GLU A 162 3.58 -6.29 -3.94
CA GLU A 162 2.95 -7.31 -4.76
C GLU A 162 2.03 -6.69 -5.82
N TYR A 163 2.13 -7.20 -7.04
CA TYR A 163 1.17 -6.90 -8.10
C TYR A 163 -0.03 -7.86 -8.00
N ILE A 164 -1.22 -7.29 -7.83
CA ILE A 164 -2.47 -8.05 -7.76
C ILE A 164 -3.23 -7.83 -9.07
N PRO A 165 -3.27 -8.83 -9.98
CA PRO A 165 -3.94 -8.68 -11.26
C PRO A 165 -5.47 -8.62 -11.07
N ASN A 166 -6.15 -7.98 -12.02
CA ASN A 166 -7.62 -8.00 -12.18
C ASN A 166 -8.43 -7.41 -11.01
N LEU A 167 -7.83 -6.55 -10.18
CA LEU A 167 -8.59 -5.75 -9.21
C LEU A 167 -9.53 -4.78 -9.93
N LYS A 168 -10.77 -4.69 -9.45
CA LYS A 168 -11.77 -3.73 -9.94
C LYS A 168 -12.15 -2.77 -8.81
N PRO A 169 -12.31 -1.46 -9.03
CA PRO A 169 -12.79 -0.56 -7.99
C PRO A 169 -14.12 -1.04 -7.39
N LEU A 170 -14.29 -0.90 -6.07
CA LEU A 170 -15.55 -1.22 -5.42
C LEU A 170 -16.59 -0.15 -5.76
N THR A 171 -17.62 -0.54 -6.50
CA THR A 171 -18.78 0.29 -6.82
C THR A 171 -19.99 -0.15 -5.98
N ASN A 172 -20.94 0.76 -5.76
CA ASN A 172 -22.07 0.49 -4.86
C ASN A 172 -22.95 -0.69 -5.31
N ASP A 173 -23.07 -0.94 -6.61
CA ASP A 173 -23.79 -2.08 -7.19
C ASP A 173 -23.14 -3.44 -6.89
N LEU A 174 -21.85 -3.44 -6.53
CA LEU A 174 -21.11 -4.63 -6.13
C LEU A 174 -21.19 -4.90 -4.62
N ILE A 175 -21.84 -4.03 -3.85
CA ILE A 175 -21.96 -4.16 -2.39
C ILE A 175 -23.26 -4.91 -2.06
N ASP A 176 -23.11 -6.19 -1.76
CA ASP A 176 -24.12 -7.02 -1.10
C ASP A 176 -23.76 -7.29 0.37
N ASP A 177 -24.61 -8.02 1.10
CA ASP A 177 -24.36 -8.35 2.51
C ASP A 177 -23.03 -9.08 2.73
N ARG A 178 -22.60 -9.89 1.76
CA ARG A 178 -21.35 -10.65 1.82
C ARG A 178 -20.15 -9.71 1.69
N VAL A 179 -20.14 -8.85 0.67
CA VAL A 179 -19.07 -7.86 0.44
C VAL A 179 -19.01 -6.87 1.60
N ALA A 180 -20.17 -6.39 2.09
CA ALA A 180 -20.24 -5.52 3.25
C ALA A 180 -19.65 -6.20 4.50
N THR A 181 -20.03 -7.44 4.79
CA THR A 181 -19.48 -8.22 5.91
C THR A 181 -17.98 -8.46 5.73
N GLY A 182 -17.54 -8.82 4.53
CA GLY A 182 -16.13 -9.01 4.20
C GLY A 182 -15.32 -7.74 4.46
N PHE A 183 -15.84 -6.58 4.09
CA PHE A 183 -15.16 -5.30 4.28
C PHE A 183 -15.05 -4.93 5.76
N LYS A 184 -16.12 -5.09 6.54
CA LYS A 184 -16.08 -4.93 8.01
C LYS A 184 -15.04 -5.85 8.64
N ASN A 185 -14.97 -7.11 8.19
CA ASN A 185 -13.98 -8.08 8.68
C ASN A 185 -12.54 -7.67 8.35
N ILE A 186 -12.29 -7.06 7.19
CA ILE A 186 -10.96 -6.54 6.85
C ILE A 186 -10.58 -5.40 7.79
N VAL A 187 -11.47 -4.45 8.02
CA VAL A 187 -11.21 -3.33 8.95
C VAL A 187 -10.96 -3.83 10.36
N ALA A 188 -11.75 -4.80 10.84
CA ALA A 188 -11.50 -5.44 12.14
C ALA A 188 -10.12 -6.11 12.22
N LYS A 189 -9.65 -6.75 11.13
CA LYS A 189 -8.30 -7.33 11.06
C LYS A 189 -7.21 -6.27 11.06
N LEU A 190 -7.40 -5.16 10.35
CA LEU A 190 -6.49 -4.02 10.41
C LEU A 190 -6.38 -3.48 11.84
N HIS A 191 -7.52 -3.33 12.53
CA HIS A 191 -7.56 -2.87 13.92
C HIS A 191 -6.86 -3.83 14.89
N ALA A 192 -7.02 -5.14 14.69
CA ALA A 192 -6.30 -6.17 15.45
C ALA A 192 -4.79 -6.15 15.21
N LEU A 193 -4.36 -5.67 14.04
CA LEU A 193 -2.96 -5.40 13.69
C LEU A 193 -2.53 -3.97 14.04
N ASN A 194 -3.32 -3.23 14.83
CA ASN A 194 -3.01 -1.87 15.26
C ASN A 194 -2.87 -0.86 14.12
N VAL A 195 -3.62 -1.06 13.04
CA VAL A 195 -3.67 -0.16 11.87
C VAL A 195 -5.10 0.35 11.67
N VAL A 196 -5.27 1.68 11.63
CA VAL A 196 -6.49 2.36 11.20
C VAL A 196 -6.26 2.89 9.79
N HIS A 197 -7.10 2.52 8.81
CA HIS A 197 -6.85 2.82 7.39
C HIS A 197 -7.05 4.30 7.06
N ASN A 198 -8.16 4.86 7.54
CA ASN A 198 -8.50 6.29 7.51
C ASN A 198 -8.62 6.94 6.10
N ASP A 199 -8.63 6.14 5.01
CA ASP A 199 -8.80 6.65 3.63
C ASP A 199 -9.55 5.65 2.73
N HIS A 200 -10.48 4.88 3.30
CA HIS A 200 -11.28 3.93 2.52
C HIS A 200 -12.52 4.58 1.86
N VAL A 201 -12.88 5.81 2.24
CA VAL A 201 -14.04 6.56 1.71
C VAL A 201 -13.58 7.76 0.87
N ASP A 202 -14.16 7.92 -0.31
CA ASP A 202 -13.96 9.12 -1.13
C ASP A 202 -15.01 10.20 -0.77
N ARG A 203 -14.58 11.18 0.03
CA ARG A 203 -15.45 12.30 0.45
C ARG A 203 -15.72 13.31 -0.66
N SER A 204 -14.97 13.28 -1.77
CA SER A 204 -15.19 14.21 -2.88
C SER A 204 -16.46 13.87 -3.68
N ALA A 205 -16.96 12.65 -3.54
CA ALA A 205 -18.17 12.17 -4.20
C ALA A 205 -19.47 12.55 -3.48
N TRP A 206 -19.40 13.18 -2.31
CA TRP A 206 -20.58 13.48 -1.51
C TRP A 206 -21.62 14.33 -2.28
N PRO A 207 -22.93 14.04 -2.13
CA PRO A 207 -23.55 13.11 -1.17
C PRO A 207 -23.53 11.63 -1.55
N GLU A 208 -23.01 11.27 -2.73
CA GLU A 208 -22.85 9.87 -3.10
C GLU A 208 -21.79 9.21 -2.21
N ILE A 209 -22.06 7.96 -1.83
CA ILE A 209 -21.10 7.14 -1.10
C ILE A 209 -20.22 6.47 -2.14
N ARG A 210 -18.91 6.68 -2.06
CA ARG A 210 -17.91 6.00 -2.88
C ARG A 210 -16.74 5.56 -2.01
N PHE A 211 -16.15 4.41 -2.36
CA PHE A 211 -14.97 3.86 -1.68
C PHE A 211 -13.75 3.99 -2.60
N GLY A 212 -12.76 4.78 -2.19
CA GLY A 212 -11.64 5.15 -3.07
C GLY A 212 -10.56 4.07 -3.18
N ASN A 213 -10.11 3.57 -2.02
CA ASN A 213 -8.98 2.63 -1.92
C ASN A 213 -9.43 1.18 -1.64
N VAL A 214 -10.66 0.84 -2.06
CA VAL A 214 -11.25 -0.48 -1.86
C VAL A 214 -11.61 -1.04 -3.22
N PHE A 215 -11.18 -2.27 -3.44
CA PHE A 215 -11.30 -2.98 -4.70
C PHE A 215 -11.96 -4.33 -4.47
N ILE A 216 -12.43 -4.94 -5.54
CA ILE A 216 -12.91 -6.31 -5.59
C ILE A 216 -11.83 -7.16 -6.24
N ARG A 217 -11.44 -8.23 -5.53
CA ARG A 217 -10.64 -9.34 -6.04
C ARG A 217 -11.57 -10.54 -6.20
N PRO A 218 -11.77 -11.06 -7.43
CA PRO A 218 -12.47 -12.32 -7.62
C PRO A 218 -11.68 -13.46 -6.97
N ASP A 219 -12.36 -14.28 -6.18
CA ASP A 219 -11.84 -15.53 -5.68
C ASP A 219 -11.61 -16.50 -6.84
N PRO A 220 -10.39 -17.00 -7.06
CA PRO A 220 -10.12 -17.92 -8.16
C PRO A 220 -10.83 -19.28 -7.98
N ASP A 221 -11.05 -19.72 -6.75
CA ASP A 221 -11.61 -21.03 -6.42
C ASP A 221 -13.14 -20.99 -6.38
N THR A 222 -13.71 -19.93 -5.80
CA THR A 222 -15.15 -19.80 -5.61
C THR A 222 -15.83 -18.88 -6.61
N GLY A 223 -15.08 -18.08 -7.36
CA GLY A 223 -15.58 -17.06 -8.29
C GLY A 223 -16.21 -15.84 -7.59
N LEU A 224 -16.21 -15.82 -6.26
CA LEU A 224 -16.92 -14.82 -5.48
C LEU A 224 -16.08 -13.57 -5.28
N ASN A 225 -16.75 -12.42 -5.25
CA ASN A 225 -16.10 -11.14 -5.03
C ASN A 225 -15.67 -10.97 -3.58
N GLU A 226 -14.40 -10.60 -3.36
CA GLU A 226 -13.88 -10.23 -2.06
C GLU A 226 -13.36 -8.80 -2.04
N PRO A 227 -13.65 -8.02 -0.99
CA PRO A 227 -13.04 -6.72 -0.81
C PRO A 227 -11.52 -6.84 -0.59
N PHE A 228 -10.79 -5.88 -1.11
CA PHE A 228 -9.34 -5.77 -1.08
C PHE A 228 -8.95 -4.31 -0.91
N ILE A 229 -8.13 -3.99 0.09
CA ILE A 229 -7.78 -2.62 0.45
C ILE A 229 -6.38 -2.28 -0.06
N LEU A 230 -6.26 -1.11 -0.69
CA LEU A 230 -5.00 -0.54 -1.18
C LEU A 230 -4.67 0.75 -0.43
N ASP A 231 -3.46 1.27 -0.65
CA ASP A 231 -3.01 2.61 -0.27
C ASP A 231 -3.14 3.01 1.23
N PHE A 232 -2.10 2.69 1.99
CA PHE A 232 -2.02 3.00 3.42
C PHE A 232 -1.34 4.36 3.70
N ASN A 233 -1.26 5.28 2.73
CA ASN A 233 -0.54 6.55 2.91
C ASN A 233 -1.17 7.50 3.94
N ARG A 234 -2.44 7.29 4.28
CA ARG A 234 -3.18 8.02 5.32
C ARG A 234 -3.44 7.21 6.57
N ALA A 235 -3.00 5.96 6.58
CA ALA A 235 -3.17 5.06 7.71
C ALA A 235 -2.43 5.57 8.94
N ARG A 236 -2.89 5.08 10.10
CA ARG A 236 -2.26 5.35 11.39
C ARG A 236 -1.98 4.04 12.09
N VAL A 237 -0.74 3.89 12.53
CA VAL A 237 -0.39 2.86 13.51
C VAL A 237 -0.79 3.39 14.88
N VAL A 238 -1.59 2.62 15.60
CA VAL A 238 -2.22 3.01 16.86
C VAL A 238 -1.84 2.02 17.97
N GLY A 239 -1.83 2.45 19.22
CA GLY A 239 -1.61 1.56 20.37
C GLY A 239 -2.91 1.16 21.05
N ASP A 240 -2.82 0.92 22.35
CA ASP A 240 -3.96 0.57 23.21
C ASP A 240 -4.46 1.76 24.06
N SER A 241 -4.08 2.99 23.68
CA SER A 241 -4.53 4.17 24.43
C SER A 241 -6.04 4.42 24.21
N PRO A 242 -6.76 5.05 25.15
CA PRO A 242 -8.18 5.35 24.97
C PRO A 242 -8.48 6.16 23.70
N ARG A 243 -7.54 7.03 23.32
CA ARG A 243 -7.59 7.81 22.08
C ARG A 243 -7.48 6.92 20.85
N ASP A 244 -6.61 5.92 20.89
CA ASP A 244 -6.39 4.97 19.80
C ASP A 244 -7.59 4.04 19.61
N GLU A 245 -8.16 3.54 20.71
CA GLU A 245 -9.38 2.75 20.68
C GLU A 245 -10.57 3.57 20.14
N THR A 246 -10.63 4.86 20.47
CA THR A 246 -11.63 5.76 19.87
C THR A 246 -11.47 5.86 18.36
N LEU A 247 -10.24 5.96 17.83
CA LEU A 247 -10.00 6.00 16.38
C LEU A 247 -10.44 4.72 15.67
N LYS A 248 -10.19 3.55 16.28
CA LYS A 248 -10.66 2.24 15.76
C LYS A 248 -12.19 2.21 15.75
N GLU A 249 -12.83 2.61 16.85
CA GLU A 249 -14.29 2.64 16.99
C GLU A 249 -14.96 3.60 15.99
N GLU A 250 -14.40 4.80 15.82
CA GLU A 250 -14.87 5.78 14.85
C GLU A 250 -14.81 5.22 13.43
N GLU A 251 -13.68 4.61 13.03
CA GLU A 251 -13.55 4.01 11.70
C GLU A 251 -14.58 2.88 11.48
N ARG A 252 -14.76 2.02 12.49
CA ARG A 252 -15.70 0.90 12.46
C ARG A 252 -17.15 1.38 12.33
N THR A 253 -17.57 2.26 13.23
CA THR A 253 -18.95 2.78 13.26
C THR A 253 -19.26 3.55 11.97
N TRP A 254 -18.30 4.34 11.48
CA TRP A 254 -18.43 5.07 10.24
C TRP A 254 -18.61 4.15 9.03
N LEU A 255 -17.79 3.10 8.93
CA LEU A 255 -17.92 2.12 7.85
C LEU A 255 -19.27 1.40 7.91
N ASP A 256 -19.72 1.00 9.10
CA ASP A 256 -20.98 0.29 9.28
C ASP A 256 -22.19 1.12 8.83
N ASP A 257 -22.24 2.40 9.20
CA ASP A 257 -23.30 3.33 8.76
C ASP A 257 -23.29 3.50 7.24
N LEU A 258 -22.11 3.73 6.63
CA LEU A 258 -22.00 3.90 5.18
C LEU A 258 -22.43 2.64 4.41
N LEU A 259 -21.99 1.45 4.83
CA LEU A 259 -22.39 0.20 4.18
C LEU A 259 -23.89 -0.05 4.32
N THR A 260 -24.46 0.21 5.50
CA THR A 260 -25.91 0.09 5.74
C THR A 260 -26.71 1.01 4.82
N ARG A 261 -26.21 2.23 4.58
CA ARG A 261 -26.83 3.18 3.65
C ARG A 261 -26.74 2.72 2.21
N VAL A 262 -25.57 2.24 1.78
CA VAL A 262 -25.41 1.71 0.42
C VAL A 262 -26.36 0.56 0.16
N LEU A 263 -26.46 -0.41 1.09
CA LEU A 263 -27.38 -1.54 0.99
C LEU A 263 -28.86 -1.09 0.95
N ALA A 264 -29.18 0.02 1.63
CA ALA A 264 -30.51 0.62 1.62
C ALA A 264 -30.75 1.59 0.44
N GLY A 265 -29.79 1.76 -0.48
CA GLY A 265 -29.89 2.72 -1.59
C GLY A 265 -29.94 4.19 -1.16
N LYS A 266 -29.35 4.53 0.00
CA LYS A 266 -29.39 5.87 0.60
C LYS A 266 -28.08 6.63 0.38
N LEU A 267 -28.22 7.96 0.25
CA LEU A 267 -27.10 8.91 0.19
C LEU A 267 -26.61 9.31 1.60
N ALA A 268 -25.43 9.91 1.66
CA ALA A 268 -24.79 10.42 2.89
C ALA A 268 -25.05 11.92 3.11
N VAL A 269 -26.27 12.40 2.86
CA VAL A 269 -26.60 13.84 2.89
C VAL A 269 -26.35 14.47 4.27
N ASP A 270 -26.67 13.75 5.33
CA ASP A 270 -26.51 14.16 6.72
C ASP A 270 -25.05 14.23 7.20
N HIS A 271 -24.13 13.60 6.45
CA HIS A 271 -22.68 13.68 6.69
C HIS A 271 -22.04 14.92 6.08
N ILE A 272 -22.76 15.60 5.18
CA ILE A 272 -22.31 16.87 4.59
C ILE A 272 -22.58 18.00 5.61
N PRO A 273 -21.62 18.92 5.86
CA PRO A 273 -21.87 20.10 6.68
C PRO A 273 -23.10 20.88 6.21
N ARG A 274 -23.93 21.37 7.15
CA ARG A 274 -25.21 22.03 6.83
C ARG A 274 -25.06 23.20 5.85
N GLU A 275 -23.94 23.91 5.94
CA GLU A 275 -23.56 25.02 5.07
C GLU A 275 -23.41 24.55 3.61
N VAL A 276 -22.79 23.39 3.40
CA VAL A 276 -22.64 22.79 2.07
C VAL A 276 -23.96 22.17 1.60
N GLN A 277 -24.76 21.59 2.50
CA GLN A 277 -26.10 21.10 2.15
C GLN A 277 -27.01 22.19 1.58
N LYS A 278 -26.90 23.43 2.09
CA LYS A 278 -27.68 24.58 1.57
C LYS A 278 -27.32 24.91 0.12
N LEU A 279 -26.06 24.72 -0.29
CA LEU A 279 -25.59 24.95 -1.66
C LEU A 279 -26.03 23.86 -2.64
N LEU A 280 -26.31 22.65 -2.15
CA LEU A 280 -26.77 21.53 -2.99
C LEU A 280 -28.29 21.52 -3.22
N LYS A 281 -29.04 22.35 -2.48
CA LYS A 281 -30.51 22.46 -2.56
C LYS A 281 -31.00 23.70 -3.35
N SER A 282 -30.08 24.55 -3.81
CA SER A 282 -30.32 25.70 -4.69
C SER A 282 -30.07 25.33 -6.15
#